data_AF-A0A101CPL0-F1
#
_entry.id   AF-A0A101CPL0-F1
#
_cell.length_a   1.000
_cell.length_b   1.000
_cell.length_c   1.000
_cell.angle_alpha   90.00
_cell.angle_beta   90.00
_cell.angle_gamma   90.00
#
_symmetry.space_group_name_H-M   'P 1'
#
loop_
_entity.id
_entity.type
_entity.pdbx_description
1 polymer ?
#
loop_
_entity_poly.entity_id
_entity_poly.type
_entity_poly.pdbx_seq_one_letter_code
_entity_poly.pdbx_strand_id
1 'polypeptide(L)'
;MLDKIIPYTTVEGFQYLIKFTQFSKKHLPETFTLPIVDITIEAMESPRQTNNGKTLFHFSSTIQKFIDENNIVLYFYCSNDPITKNKKRQDISDAQFRSNLFCKMFEKQNLDNNFICENIIIRDPNNGDHHIHLISRLENETEIKIIINDGLPYFENK
;
A
#
# COMPACT_ATOMS: atom_id res chain seq x y z
N MET A 1 -12.06 1.46 -15.97
CA MET A 1 -10.80 2.23 -15.93
C MET A 1 -10.27 2.09 -14.50
N LEU A 2 -9.05 1.59 -14.32
CA LEU A 2 -8.48 1.32 -12.98
C LEU A 2 -7.87 2.58 -12.35
N ASP A 3 -7.44 3.54 -13.16
CA ASP A 3 -6.98 4.83 -12.67
C ASP A 3 -8.12 5.59 -12.00
N LYS A 4 -7.92 5.99 -10.75
CA LYS A 4 -8.94 6.65 -9.94
C LYS A 4 -8.31 7.51 -8.86
N ILE A 5 -8.90 8.68 -8.62
CA ILE A 5 -8.53 9.55 -7.51
C ILE A 5 -9.76 9.74 -6.63
N ILE A 6 -9.63 9.44 -5.34
CA ILE A 6 -10.70 9.59 -4.36
C ILE A 6 -10.26 10.63 -3.34
N PRO A 7 -10.88 11.82 -3.31
CA PRO A 7 -10.64 12.80 -2.27
C PRO A 7 -11.28 12.35 -0.95
N TYR A 8 -10.59 12.61 0.16
CA TYR A 8 -11.10 12.36 1.49
C TYR A 8 -10.74 13.51 2.42
N THR A 9 -11.71 13.95 3.24
CA THR A 9 -11.48 14.94 4.29
C THR A 9 -11.78 14.31 5.63
N THR A 10 -10.80 14.35 6.54
CA THR A 10 -10.95 13.78 7.88
C THR A 10 -11.84 14.65 8.76
N VAL A 11 -12.28 14.11 9.90
CA VAL A 11 -13.05 14.89 10.88
C VAL A 11 -12.24 16.03 11.49
N GLU A 12 -10.91 15.90 11.48
CA GLU A 12 -9.94 16.91 11.88
C GLU A 12 -9.73 18.00 10.82
N GLY A 13 -10.31 17.84 9.62
CA GLY A 13 -10.22 18.78 8.51
C GLY A 13 -9.08 18.53 7.53
N PHE A 14 -8.26 17.49 7.73
CA PHE A 14 -7.15 17.19 6.82
C PHE A 14 -7.65 16.62 5.50
N GLN A 15 -7.07 17.10 4.41
CA GLN A 15 -7.39 16.65 3.07
C GLN A 15 -6.38 15.62 2.56
N TYR A 16 -6.90 14.54 2.00
CA TYR A 16 -6.14 13.45 1.40
C TYR A 16 -6.63 13.15 -0.01
N LEU A 17 -5.73 12.65 -0.85
CA LEU A 17 -6.04 11.99 -2.10
C LEU A 17 -5.61 10.53 -2.03
N ILE A 18 -6.55 9.61 -2.24
CA ILE A 18 -6.25 8.19 -2.44
C ILE A 18 -6.22 7.96 -3.95
N LYS A 19 -5.02 7.74 -4.48
CA LYS A 19 -4.78 7.58 -5.91
C LYS A 19 -4.51 6.12 -6.23
N PHE A 20 -5.24 5.60 -7.21
CA PHE A 20 -5.02 4.31 -7.83
C PHE A 20 -4.48 4.57 -9.23
N THR A 21 -3.30 4.03 -9.53
CA THR A 21 -2.63 4.21 -10.83
C THR A 21 -2.20 2.86 -11.37
N GLN A 22 -2.78 2.45 -12.48
CA GLN A 22 -2.45 1.18 -13.10
C GLN A 22 -1.02 1.22 -13.68
N PHE A 23 -0.22 0.20 -13.37
CA PHE A 23 1.06 0.01 -14.03
C PHE A 23 0.85 -0.26 -15.52
N SER A 24 1.67 0.39 -16.35
CA SER A 24 1.69 0.09 -17.79
C SER A 24 2.18 -1.35 -18.00
N LYS A 25 1.37 -2.17 -18.67
CA LYS A 25 1.73 -3.56 -19.03
C LYS A 25 3.05 -3.66 -19.79
N LYS A 26 3.47 -2.60 -20.48
CA LYS A 26 4.75 -2.56 -21.22
C LYS A 26 5.98 -2.63 -20.31
N HIS A 27 5.82 -2.36 -19.01
CA HIS A 27 6.90 -2.39 -18.02
C HIS A 27 6.80 -3.60 -17.09
N LEU A 28 5.88 -4.53 -17.36
CA LEU A 28 5.68 -5.74 -16.57
C LEU A 28 6.03 -6.96 -17.42
N PRO A 29 6.60 -8.02 -16.81
CA PRO A 29 6.76 -9.31 -17.47
C PRO A 29 5.45 -9.83 -18.07
N GLU A 30 5.53 -10.51 -19.22
CA GLU A 30 4.34 -11.13 -19.85
C GLU A 30 3.68 -12.20 -18.97
N THR A 31 4.43 -12.77 -18.02
CA THR A 31 3.92 -13.71 -17.01
C THR A 31 2.91 -13.07 -16.06
N PHE A 32 2.85 -11.74 -15.98
CA PHE A 32 1.91 -11.03 -15.11
C PHE A 32 0.60 -10.80 -15.84
N THR A 33 -0.39 -11.64 -15.53
CA THR A 33 -1.70 -11.65 -16.18
C THR A 33 -2.67 -10.64 -15.55
N LEU A 34 -2.56 -10.43 -14.23
CA LEU A 34 -3.41 -9.49 -13.49
C LEU A 34 -2.89 -8.05 -13.61
N PRO A 35 -3.79 -7.06 -13.71
CA PRO A 35 -3.40 -5.66 -13.59
C PRO A 35 -2.78 -5.38 -12.22
N ILE A 36 -1.61 -4.74 -12.21
CA ILE A 36 -1.01 -4.19 -11.01
C ILE A 36 -1.41 -2.73 -10.90
N VAL A 37 -1.88 -2.30 -9.73
CA VAL A 37 -2.30 -0.93 -9.46
C VAL A 37 -1.53 -0.38 -8.27
N ASP A 38 -0.78 0.69 -8.51
CA ASP A 38 -0.12 1.47 -7.47
C ASP A 38 -1.15 2.23 -6.66
N ILE A 39 -1.05 2.16 -5.33
CA ILE A 39 -1.83 3.01 -4.44
C ILE A 39 -0.94 4.01 -3.71
N THR A 40 -1.32 5.29 -3.84
CA THR A 40 -0.70 6.39 -3.10
C THR A 40 -1.74 7.08 -2.23
N ILE A 41 -1.41 7.31 -0.96
CA ILE A 41 -2.19 8.15 -0.05
C ILE A 41 -1.40 9.44 0.17
N GLU A 42 -1.85 10.52 -0.47
CA GLU A 42 -1.18 11.81 -0.43
C GLU A 42 -1.93 12.76 0.51
N ALA A 43 -1.20 13.37 1.46
CA ALA A 43 -1.73 14.47 2.26
C ALA A 43 -1.59 15.77 1.47
N MET A 44 -2.67 16.53 1.33
CA MET A 44 -2.67 17.80 0.58
C MET A 44 -2.02 18.95 1.36
N GLU A 45 -1.78 18.75 2.65
CA GLU A 45 -1.15 19.72 3.53
C GLU A 45 -0.34 18.99 4.61
N SER A 46 0.63 19.68 5.21
CA SER A 46 1.39 19.14 6.32
C SER A 46 0.46 18.88 7.52
N PRO A 47 0.36 17.62 8.00
CA PRO A 47 -0.50 17.29 9.12
C PRO A 47 -0.05 18.06 10.37
N ARG A 48 -0.96 18.81 10.99
CA ARG A 48 -0.68 19.56 12.22
C ARG A 48 -0.92 18.75 13.49
N GLN A 49 -1.59 17.60 13.37
CA GLN A 49 -1.88 16.65 14.44
C GLN A 49 -2.09 15.25 13.84
N THR A 50 -2.06 14.23 14.70
CA THR A 50 -2.32 12.85 14.29
C THR A 50 -3.82 12.64 14.09
N ASN A 51 -4.20 12.02 12.97
CA ASN A 51 -5.58 11.57 12.76
C ASN A 51 -6.00 10.50 13.76
N ASN A 52 -7.29 10.49 14.10
CA ASN A 52 -7.85 9.37 14.84
C ASN A 52 -7.95 8.07 13.98
N GLY A 53 -8.27 6.96 14.63
CA GLY A 53 -8.36 5.65 13.98
C GLY A 53 -9.45 5.51 12.90
N LYS A 54 -10.45 6.40 12.84
CA LYS A 54 -11.48 6.40 11.79
C LYS A 54 -10.88 6.71 10.42
N THR A 55 -9.85 7.55 10.36
CA THR A 55 -9.14 7.85 9.11
C THR A 55 -8.47 6.59 8.56
N LEU A 56 -7.81 5.81 9.41
CA LEU A 56 -7.23 4.53 9.01
C LEU A 56 -8.30 3.54 8.53
N PHE A 57 -9.43 3.47 9.21
CA PHE A 57 -10.56 2.63 8.80
C PHE A 57 -11.15 3.05 7.44
N HIS A 58 -11.25 4.36 7.19
CA HIS A 58 -11.71 4.88 5.90
C HIS A 58 -10.76 4.49 4.77
N PHE A 59 -9.45 4.61 4.98
CA PHE A 59 -8.47 4.17 4.00
C PHE A 59 -8.60 2.67 3.73
N SER A 60 -8.57 1.81 4.75
CA SER A 60 -8.66 0.36 4.48
C SER A 60 -9.98 -0.06 3.83
N SER A 61 -11.11 0.52 4.23
CA SER A 61 -12.41 0.17 3.60
C SER A 61 -12.49 0.64 2.15
N THR A 62 -11.94 1.81 1.84
CA THR A 62 -11.87 2.31 0.46
C THR A 62 -11.01 1.41 -0.41
N ILE A 63 -9.88 0.96 0.11
CA ILE A 63 -8.94 0.11 -0.61
C ILE A 63 -9.51 -1.30 -0.80
N GLN A 64 -10.07 -1.89 0.26
CA GLN A 64 -10.72 -3.19 0.20
C GLN A 64 -11.84 -3.19 -0.82
N LYS A 65 -12.73 -2.19 -0.78
CA LYS A 65 -13.80 -2.03 -1.78
C LYS A 65 -13.24 -1.98 -3.20
N PHE A 66 -12.11 -1.30 -3.42
CA PHE A 66 -11.47 -1.25 -4.73
C PHE A 66 -10.98 -2.64 -5.19
N ILE A 67 -10.40 -3.45 -4.30
CA ILE A 67 -10.02 -4.84 -4.60
C ILE A 67 -11.27 -5.73 -4.82
N ASP A 68 -12.37 -5.50 -4.09
CA ASP A 68 -13.62 -6.25 -4.24
C ASP A 68 -14.37 -5.92 -5.52
N GLU A 69 -14.18 -4.72 -6.07
CA GLU A 69 -14.75 -4.31 -7.35
C GLU A 69 -13.88 -4.73 -8.54
N ASN A 70 -12.59 -4.98 -8.32
CA ASN A 70 -11.62 -5.18 -9.40
C ASN A 70 -10.73 -6.41 -9.14
N ASN A 71 -10.65 -7.34 -10.11
CA ASN A 71 -9.71 -8.46 -10.01
C ASN A 71 -8.27 -8.00 -10.33
N ILE A 72 -7.52 -7.55 -9.33
CA ILE A 72 -6.21 -6.88 -9.48
C ILE A 72 -5.22 -7.26 -8.37
N VAL A 73 -3.95 -6.89 -8.55
CA VAL A 73 -2.95 -6.82 -7.47
C VAL A 73 -2.69 -5.37 -7.13
N LEU A 74 -2.92 -4.97 -5.88
CA LEU A 74 -2.51 -3.67 -5.37
C LEU A 74 -1.05 -3.69 -4.95
N TYR A 75 -0.33 -2.65 -5.32
CA TYR A 75 1.05 -2.39 -4.96
C TYR A 75 1.09 -1.14 -4.06
N PHE A 76 1.67 -1.27 -2.87
CA PHE A 76 1.86 -0.15 -1.95
C PHE A 76 3.32 -0.06 -1.49
N TYR A 77 4.00 0.99 -1.93
CA TYR A 77 5.35 1.30 -1.51
C TYR A 77 5.35 2.20 -0.26
N CYS A 78 6.08 1.79 0.77
CA CYS A 78 6.24 2.58 1.99
C CYS A 78 7.40 3.56 1.86
N SER A 79 7.10 4.83 1.60
CA SER A 79 8.08 5.91 1.52
C SER A 79 8.92 6.06 2.81
N ASN A 80 10.17 6.46 2.66
CA ASN A 80 11.03 6.89 3.78
C ASN A 80 10.73 8.32 4.27
N ASP A 81 9.72 8.99 3.70
CA ASP A 81 9.32 10.33 4.11
C ASP A 81 8.91 10.38 5.60
N PRO A 82 9.35 11.43 6.33
CA PRO A 82 9.08 11.57 7.76
C PRO A 82 7.60 11.38 8.12
N ILE A 83 7.35 10.61 9.17
CA ILE A 83 6.01 10.42 9.73
C ILE A 83 6.02 10.63 11.25
N THR A 84 4.96 11.22 11.79
CA THR A 84 4.84 11.43 13.24
C THR A 84 4.68 10.08 13.96
N LYS A 85 5.71 9.68 14.71
CA LYS A 85 5.75 8.46 15.53
C LYS A 85 5.63 8.81 17.01
N ASN A 86 5.03 7.91 17.79
CA ASN A 86 5.06 8.04 19.25
C ASN A 86 6.48 7.80 19.80
N LYS A 87 6.76 8.23 21.03
CA LYS A 87 8.10 8.08 21.65
C LYS A 87 8.60 6.63 21.73
N LYS A 88 7.69 5.65 21.77
CA LYS A 88 8.01 4.21 21.88
C LYS A 88 8.37 3.55 20.54
N ARG A 89 8.30 4.30 19.44
CA ARG A 89 8.51 3.80 18.07
C ARG A 89 9.51 4.66 17.29
N GLN A 90 10.38 5.35 18.00
CA GLN A 90 11.42 6.21 17.40
C GLN A 90 12.60 5.37 16.86
N ASP A 91 12.71 4.13 17.31
CA ASP A 91 13.73 3.14 16.95
C ASP A 91 13.47 2.46 15.60
N ILE A 92 12.24 2.52 15.07
CA ILE A 92 11.90 1.97 13.76
C ILE A 92 11.92 3.03 12.66
N SER A 93 12.31 2.65 11.44
CA SER A 93 12.34 3.55 10.28
C SER A 93 10.93 4.01 9.90
N ASP A 94 10.83 5.11 9.16
CA ASP A 94 9.54 5.64 8.71
C ASP A 94 8.84 4.70 7.72
N ALA A 95 9.59 4.09 6.80
CA ALA A 95 9.06 3.04 5.91
C ALA A 95 8.56 1.82 6.70
N GLN A 96 9.32 1.33 7.69
CA GLN A 96 8.90 0.21 8.52
C GLN A 96 7.68 0.55 9.37
N PHE A 97 7.60 1.77 9.90
CA PHE A 97 6.42 2.24 10.62
C PHE A 97 5.17 2.27 9.72
N ARG A 98 5.30 2.77 8.49
CA ARG A 98 4.21 2.76 7.49
C ARG A 98 3.79 1.35 7.11
N SER A 99 4.76 0.45 6.87
CA SER A 99 4.52 -0.98 6.64
C SER A 99 3.68 -1.59 7.76
N ASN A 100 4.10 -1.40 9.01
CA ASN A 100 3.38 -1.90 10.18
C ASN A 100 1.98 -1.31 10.33
N LEU A 101 1.80 -0.03 9.99
CA LEU A 101 0.50 0.63 10.02
C LEU A 101 -0.43 0.04 8.95
N PHE A 102 0.09 -0.13 7.74
CA PHE A 102 -0.63 -0.68 6.60
C PHE A 102 -1.07 -2.12 6.87
N CYS A 103 -0.17 -3.02 7.28
CA CYS A 103 -0.54 -4.40 7.64
C CYS A 103 -1.70 -4.43 8.65
N LYS A 104 -1.59 -3.65 9.74
CA LYS A 104 -2.62 -3.61 10.78
C LYS A 104 -3.96 -3.07 10.28
N MET A 105 -3.96 -2.19 9.29
CA MET A 105 -5.18 -1.69 8.67
C MET A 105 -5.94 -2.78 7.91
N PHE A 106 -5.22 -3.68 7.23
CA PHE A 106 -5.81 -4.78 6.46
C PHE A 106 -6.12 -6.00 7.31
N GLU A 107 -5.24 -6.40 8.23
CA GLU A 107 -5.52 -7.48 9.20
C GLU A 107 -6.84 -7.25 9.94
N LYS A 108 -7.12 -6.00 10.32
CA LYS A 108 -8.35 -5.64 11.04
C LYS A 108 -9.62 -5.70 10.17
N GLN A 109 -9.49 -5.53 8.86
CA GLN A 109 -10.61 -5.57 7.92
C GLN A 109 -10.78 -6.96 7.25
N ASN A 110 -9.71 -7.75 7.17
CA ASN A 110 -9.68 -9.09 6.61
C ASN A 110 -10.21 -10.14 7.60
N LEU A 111 -11.35 -9.87 8.24
CA LEU A 111 -11.95 -10.79 9.21
C LEU A 111 -12.38 -12.13 8.57
N ASP A 112 -12.63 -12.11 7.26
CA ASP A 112 -13.08 -13.28 6.49
C ASP A 112 -11.93 -14.04 5.81
N ASN A 113 -10.67 -13.64 6.00
CA ASN A 113 -9.49 -14.24 5.35
C ASN A 113 -9.56 -14.31 3.81
N ASN A 114 -10.29 -13.38 3.17
CA ASN A 114 -10.50 -13.36 1.72
C ASN A 114 -9.36 -12.69 0.94
N PHE A 115 -8.38 -12.11 1.65
CA PHE A 115 -7.26 -11.41 1.05
C PHE A 115 -5.92 -11.97 1.50
N ILE A 116 -4.95 -11.83 0.61
CA ILE A 116 -3.53 -12.03 0.84
C ILE A 116 -2.84 -10.66 0.85
N CYS A 117 -1.90 -10.47 1.78
CA CYS A 117 -1.09 -9.26 1.92
C CYS A 117 0.36 -9.69 2.15
N GLU A 118 1.15 -9.67 1.09
CA GLU A 118 2.56 -10.04 1.13
C GLU A 118 3.45 -8.81 1.28
N ASN A 119 4.43 -8.90 2.17
CA ASN A 119 5.40 -7.83 2.41
C ASN A 119 6.76 -8.22 1.84
N ILE A 120 7.19 -7.50 0.82
CA ILE A 120 8.51 -7.61 0.22
C ILE A 120 9.42 -6.57 0.88
N ILE A 121 10.57 -7.02 1.37
CA ILE A 121 11.60 -6.15 1.95
C ILE A 121 12.83 -6.17 1.04
N ILE A 122 13.13 -5.03 0.44
CA ILE A 122 14.37 -4.82 -0.33
C ILE A 122 15.36 -4.15 0.61
N ARG A 123 16.50 -4.81 0.86
CA ARG A 123 17.55 -4.29 1.73
C ARG A 123 18.40 -3.29 0.96
N ASP A 124 18.37 -2.02 1.35
CA ASP A 124 19.24 -0.97 0.78
C ASP A 124 20.12 -0.38 1.90
N PRO A 125 21.42 -0.73 1.93
CA PRO A 125 22.35 -0.21 2.92
C PRO A 125 22.54 1.32 2.90
N ASN A 126 22.23 1.97 1.77
CA ASN A 126 22.47 3.40 1.57
C ASN A 126 21.23 4.24 1.90
N ASN A 127 20.04 3.75 1.57
CA ASN A 127 18.78 4.51 1.69
C ASN A 127 17.82 3.97 2.75
N GLY A 128 18.19 2.87 3.42
CA GLY A 128 17.34 2.15 4.36
C GLY A 128 16.39 1.18 3.67
N ASP A 129 15.97 0.15 4.40
CA ASP A 129 15.15 -0.92 3.83
C ASP A 129 13.82 -0.41 3.25
N HIS A 130 13.52 -0.85 2.04
CA HIS A 130 12.28 -0.54 1.35
C HIS A 130 11.24 -1.61 1.66
N HIS A 131 10.03 -1.16 2.00
CA HIS A 131 8.91 -2.04 2.30
C HIS A 131 7.84 -1.88 1.22
N ILE A 132 7.48 -2.98 0.59
CA ILE A 132 6.47 -3.05 -0.46
C ILE A 132 5.41 -4.05 -0.05
N HIS A 133 4.14 -3.66 -0.13
CA HIS A 133 3.02 -4.56 0.08
C HIS A 133 2.34 -4.89 -1.25
N LEU A 134 2.14 -6.18 -1.49
CA LEU A 134 1.28 -6.70 -2.54
C LEU A 134 0.00 -7.24 -1.91
N ILE A 135 -1.14 -6.67 -2.29
CA ILE A 135 -2.45 -7.09 -1.78
C ILE A 135 -3.34 -7.54 -2.93
N SER A 136 -3.98 -8.69 -2.76
CA SER A 136 -5.05 -9.13 -3.65
C SER A 136 -6.03 -10.03 -2.90
N ARG A 137 -7.06 -10.47 -3.60
CA ARG A 137 -7.92 -11.56 -3.15
C ARG A 137 -7.10 -12.84 -3.06
N LEU A 138 -7.47 -13.71 -2.13
CA LEU A 138 -6.81 -14.99 -1.88
C LEU A 138 -6.79 -15.88 -3.14
N GLU A 139 -7.82 -15.79 -3.99
CA GLU A 139 -7.87 -16.52 -5.27
C GLU A 139 -6.71 -16.21 -6.22
N ASN A 140 -6.04 -15.05 -6.06
CA ASN A 140 -4.90 -14.60 -6.86
C ASN A 140 -3.54 -14.87 -6.18
N GLU A 141 -3.49 -15.72 -5.14
CA GLU A 141 -2.26 -16.03 -4.41
C GLU A 141 -1.14 -16.54 -5.34
N THR A 142 -1.49 -17.33 -6.35
CA THR A 142 -0.51 -17.88 -7.29
C THR A 142 0.16 -16.78 -8.10
N GLU A 143 -0.62 -15.82 -8.61
CA GLU A 143 -0.13 -14.65 -9.33
C GLU A 143 0.74 -13.76 -8.45
N ILE A 144 0.36 -13.54 -7.18
CA ILE A 144 1.21 -12.80 -6.24
C ILE A 144 2.57 -13.49 -6.06
N LYS A 145 2.59 -14.81 -5.90
CA LYS A 145 3.85 -15.57 -5.76
C LYS A 145 4.72 -15.46 -7.00
N ILE A 146 4.13 -15.48 -8.19
CA ILE A 146 4.85 -15.22 -9.45
C ILE A 146 5.46 -13.81 -9.44
N ILE A 147 4.68 -12.80 -9.04
CA ILE A 147 5.18 -11.42 -8.95
C ILE A 147 6.32 -11.28 -7.95
N ILE A 148 6.26 -11.95 -6.80
CA ILE A 148 7.33 -11.92 -5.80
C ILE A 148 8.59 -12.58 -6.34
N ASN A 149 8.46 -13.76 -6.96
CA ASN A 149 9.62 -14.53 -7.42
C ASN A 149 10.28 -13.92 -8.66
N ASP A 150 9.49 -13.41 -9.60
CA ASP A 150 9.98 -12.93 -10.91
C ASP A 150 10.10 -11.40 -10.97
N GLY A 151 9.41 -10.67 -10.09
CA GLY A 151 9.23 -9.22 -10.15
C GLY A 151 10.20 -8.39 -9.31
N LEU A 152 10.96 -9.00 -8.38
CA LEU A 152 11.90 -8.29 -7.50
C LEU A 152 12.81 -7.27 -8.23
N PRO A 153 13.44 -7.62 -9.39
CA PRO A 153 14.28 -6.67 -10.13
C PRO A 153 13.55 -5.42 -10.66
N TYR A 154 12.23 -5.49 -10.82
CA TYR A 154 11.40 -4.37 -11.31
C TYR A 154 10.97 -3.42 -10.19
N PHE A 155 10.98 -3.91 -8.96
CA PHE A 155 10.64 -3.12 -7.78
C PHE A 155 11.85 -2.42 -7.15
N GLU A 156 13.07 -2.88 -7.46
CA GLU A 156 14.33 -2.27 -7.02
C GLU A 156 14.72 -0.99 -7.78
N ASN A 157 14.15 -0.74 -8.96
CA ASN A 157 14.57 0.32 -9.89
C ASN A 157 13.63 1.55 -9.94
N LYS A 158 12.83 1.79 -8.89
CA LYS A 158 11.86 2.90 -8.85
C LYS A 158 12.26 3.98 -7.84
#